data_AF-A0A6G1DHG3-F1
#
_entry.id   AF-A0A6G1DHG3-F1
#
_cell.length_a   1.000
_cell.length_b   1.000
_cell.length_c   1.000
_cell.angle_alpha   90.00
_cell.angle_beta   90.00
_cell.angle_gamma   90.00
#
_symmetry.space_group_name_H-M   'P 1'
#
loop_
_entity.id
_entity.type
_entity.pdbx_description
1 polymer ?
#
loop_
_entity_poly.entity_id
_entity_poly.type
_entity_poly.pdbx_seq_one_letter_code
_entity_poly.pdbx_strand_id
1 'polypeptide(L)'
;MAMASLYRRVLPSPPAVEFASEEGKGLFAEALQSGTLQGFFYLISCFQTQSEPAFCGLASLSVVLNALSIDPGRQWKGPWRWFDESMLDCCEPLDKVKAEGITFGKLACLAHCAGAKVRSFRADQATIHDFRDHLVRCASSQDYHLIASYHRKPFQQTGTGHFSPIGGYHAGRDMALILDVARFKYPPHWVPLPLLWEAMNTTDEATGLLRGFMLISRHTASPSLLYTVSCRDESWKSMAKYCMEDVPDLLKNESVDNVPALLSCLVKSLPANAGNLIKWVIEVRRKEEGGSGLSKEEKERLILKEMILQQVRDTELFRLVRELQYTKQPCCSCSYSSDDDSFTHIAATVCCQGAALLTGNLLSKDGFCCRETCFKCVQVDGDGLTTVVTGTAVSGVNEQSVDILLPISPLETSAFNSNSSNEVVKYPSRADILTVLLLALHPSTWVGIEDKRLKAEFQSLVSTDNLPDDLKREILHLRRQLHYVKAWKEEVH
;
A
#
# COMPACT_ATOMS: atom_id res chain seq x y z
N MET A 1 -23.86 -1.78 31.56
CA MET A 1 -24.21 -3.20 31.77
C MET A 1 -23.10 -4.04 31.16
N ALA A 2 -22.66 -5.12 31.83
CA ALA A 2 -21.73 -6.06 31.22
C ALA A 2 -22.42 -6.69 29.99
N MET A 3 -21.77 -6.64 28.81
CA MET A 3 -22.29 -7.35 27.64
C MET A 3 -22.15 -8.85 27.87
N ALA A 4 -23.23 -9.60 27.61
CA ALA A 4 -23.17 -11.06 27.66
C ALA A 4 -22.15 -11.57 26.61
N SER A 5 -21.32 -12.53 27.01
CA SER A 5 -20.40 -13.19 26.08
C SER A 5 -21.19 -14.02 25.05
N LEU A 6 -20.65 -14.13 23.83
CA LEU A 6 -21.26 -14.88 22.73
C LEU A 6 -20.29 -15.97 22.26
N TYR A 7 -20.78 -17.21 22.18
CA TYR A 7 -20.05 -18.33 21.57
C TYR A 7 -20.72 -18.73 20.26
N ARG A 8 -20.14 -18.33 19.12
CA ARG A 8 -20.65 -18.57 17.76
C ARG A 8 -22.09 -18.08 17.54
N ARG A 9 -22.55 -18.22 16.30
CA ARG A 9 -23.95 -18.05 15.91
C ARG A 9 -24.35 -19.27 15.07
N VAL A 10 -25.60 -19.71 15.18
CA VAL A 10 -26.14 -20.73 14.28
C VAL A 10 -26.20 -20.14 12.88
N LEU A 11 -25.59 -20.84 11.91
CA LEU A 11 -25.64 -20.44 10.51
C LEU A 11 -27.09 -20.61 10.00
N PRO A 12 -27.75 -19.55 9.49
CA PRO A 12 -29.07 -19.68 8.89
C PRO A 12 -29.02 -20.60 7.66
N SER A 13 -29.77 -21.70 7.71
CA SER A 13 -29.85 -22.71 6.65
C SER A 13 -31.31 -23.14 6.50
N PRO A 14 -32.01 -22.79 5.40
CA PRO A 14 -31.57 -21.94 4.27
C PRO A 14 -31.31 -20.46 4.67
N PRO A 15 -30.62 -19.66 3.82
CA PRO A 15 -30.18 -19.99 2.46
C PRO A 15 -28.76 -20.57 2.36
N ALA A 16 -27.97 -20.58 3.44
CA ALA A 16 -26.61 -21.11 3.41
C ALA A 16 -26.58 -22.62 3.62
N VAL A 17 -25.58 -23.30 3.06
CA VAL A 17 -25.26 -24.71 3.37
C VAL A 17 -23.91 -24.74 4.07
N GLU A 18 -23.88 -25.21 5.31
CA GLU A 18 -22.63 -25.30 6.08
C GLU A 18 -21.62 -26.21 5.37
N PHE A 19 -20.36 -25.77 5.25
CA PHE A 19 -19.32 -26.50 4.54
C PHE A 19 -19.09 -27.93 5.09
N ALA A 20 -19.14 -28.09 6.41
CA ALA A 20 -18.90 -29.37 7.08
C ALA A 20 -20.13 -30.30 7.14
N SER A 21 -21.29 -29.85 6.65
CA SER A 21 -22.50 -30.69 6.54
C SER A 21 -22.35 -31.73 5.43
N GLU A 22 -23.18 -32.79 5.45
CA GLU A 22 -23.17 -33.80 4.37
C GLU A 22 -23.48 -33.17 2.99
N GLU A 23 -24.43 -32.24 2.94
CA GLU A 23 -24.73 -31.49 1.72
C GLU A 23 -23.54 -30.61 1.28
N GLY A 24 -22.88 -29.93 2.22
CA GLY A 24 -21.70 -29.11 1.96
C GLY A 24 -20.50 -29.91 1.45
N LYS A 25 -20.29 -31.13 1.97
CA LYS A 25 -19.29 -32.08 1.47
C LYS A 25 -19.62 -32.58 0.07
N GLY A 26 -20.90 -32.84 -0.23
CA GLY A 26 -21.37 -33.20 -1.57
C GLY A 26 -21.07 -32.11 -2.59
N LEU A 27 -21.47 -30.87 -2.29
CA LEU A 27 -21.15 -29.69 -3.11
C LEU A 27 -19.65 -29.53 -3.35
N PHE A 28 -18.83 -29.77 -2.32
CA PHE A 28 -17.38 -29.71 -2.45
C PHE A 28 -16.83 -30.81 -3.36
N ALA A 29 -17.27 -32.06 -3.19
CA ALA A 29 -16.82 -33.17 -4.01
C ALA A 29 -17.17 -32.96 -5.50
N GLU A 30 -18.38 -32.50 -5.78
CA GLU A 30 -18.86 -32.19 -7.13
C GLU A 30 -18.07 -31.03 -7.75
N ALA A 31 -17.86 -29.94 -7.02
CA ALA A 31 -17.07 -28.79 -7.47
C ALA A 31 -15.59 -29.15 -7.71
N LEU A 32 -15.06 -30.09 -6.93
CA LEU A 32 -13.67 -30.53 -7.06
C LEU A 32 -13.49 -31.35 -8.33
N GLN A 33 -14.45 -32.25 -8.60
CA GLN A 33 -14.49 -33.03 -9.84
C GLN A 33 -14.67 -32.13 -11.07
N SER A 34 -15.43 -31.03 -10.96
CA SER A 34 -15.59 -30.05 -12.05
C SER A 34 -14.41 -29.07 -12.21
N GLY A 35 -13.37 -29.16 -11.37
CA GLY A 35 -12.18 -28.31 -11.48
C GLY A 35 -12.38 -26.86 -11.02
N THR A 36 -13.42 -26.58 -10.23
CA THR A 36 -13.76 -25.23 -9.72
C THR A 36 -13.47 -25.08 -8.22
N LEU A 37 -12.42 -25.78 -7.76
CA LEU A 37 -11.86 -25.72 -6.40
C LEU A 37 -10.32 -25.69 -6.39
N GLN A 38 -9.68 -25.33 -7.49
CA GLN A 38 -8.20 -25.23 -7.53
C GLN A 38 -7.69 -24.15 -6.58
N GLY A 39 -8.34 -22.97 -6.57
CA GLY A 39 -7.99 -21.89 -5.66
C GLY A 39 -8.20 -22.22 -4.18
N PHE A 40 -9.11 -23.15 -3.86
CA PHE A 40 -9.43 -23.55 -2.49
C PHE A 40 -8.20 -24.04 -1.72
N PHE A 41 -7.35 -24.87 -2.35
CA PHE A 41 -6.21 -25.49 -1.68
C PHE A 41 -5.18 -24.45 -1.21
N TYR A 42 -4.96 -23.40 -2.00
CA TYR A 42 -4.04 -22.33 -1.64
C TYR A 42 -4.62 -21.42 -0.54
N LEU A 43 -5.91 -21.10 -0.64
CA LEU A 43 -6.59 -20.28 0.34
C LEU A 43 -6.69 -20.98 1.70
N ILE A 44 -7.03 -22.27 1.74
CA ILE A 44 -7.20 -23.01 3.00
C ILE A 44 -5.86 -23.19 3.72
N SER A 45 -4.74 -23.34 2.99
CA SER A 45 -3.39 -23.38 3.57
C SER A 45 -3.00 -22.09 4.30
N CYS A 46 -3.62 -20.96 3.95
CA CYS A 46 -3.36 -19.66 4.56
C CYS A 46 -4.54 -19.15 5.41
N PHE A 47 -5.61 -19.94 5.59
CA PHE A 47 -6.87 -19.46 6.13
C PHE A 47 -6.78 -19.14 7.62
N GLN A 48 -7.08 -17.89 7.98
CA GLN A 48 -6.97 -17.38 9.34
C GLN A 48 -8.28 -16.82 9.88
N THR A 49 -8.35 -16.68 11.21
CA THR A 49 -9.44 -15.97 11.88
C THR A 49 -9.08 -14.49 11.94
N GLN A 50 -10.00 -13.60 11.60
CA GLN A 50 -9.78 -12.16 11.77
C GLN A 50 -9.46 -11.85 13.25
N SER A 51 -8.38 -11.10 13.49
CA SER A 51 -7.87 -10.86 14.84
C SER A 51 -8.74 -9.90 15.65
N GLU A 52 -9.43 -8.97 14.97
CA GLU A 52 -10.38 -8.03 15.54
C GLU A 52 -11.74 -8.14 14.84
N PRO A 53 -12.87 -7.83 15.51
CA PRO A 53 -14.20 -7.88 14.89
C PRO A 53 -14.35 -7.02 13.63
N ALA A 54 -13.57 -5.94 13.49
CA ALA A 54 -13.58 -5.05 12.34
C ALA A 54 -12.56 -5.43 11.24
N PHE A 55 -11.67 -6.40 11.48
CA PHE A 55 -10.55 -6.73 10.58
C PHE A 55 -10.89 -7.73 9.46
N CYS A 56 -12.17 -7.97 9.17
CA CYS A 56 -12.56 -8.92 8.12
C CYS A 56 -11.91 -8.64 6.75
N GLY A 57 -11.76 -7.37 6.36
CA GLY A 57 -11.05 -6.98 5.14
C GLY A 57 -9.56 -7.33 5.19
N LEU A 58 -8.87 -6.93 6.27
CA LEU A 58 -7.44 -7.20 6.44
C LEU A 58 -7.15 -8.70 6.46
N ALA A 59 -7.94 -9.48 7.21
CA ALA A 59 -7.82 -10.93 7.28
C ALA A 59 -7.98 -11.59 5.91
N SER A 60 -9.02 -11.17 5.16
CA SER A 60 -9.27 -11.67 3.82
C SER A 60 -8.10 -11.39 2.87
N LEU A 61 -7.54 -10.17 2.96
CA LEU A 61 -6.42 -9.77 2.12
C LEU A 61 -5.13 -10.51 2.50
N SER A 62 -4.80 -10.65 3.79
CA SER A 62 -3.64 -11.45 4.23
C SER A 62 -3.73 -12.90 3.75
N VAL A 63 -4.91 -13.54 3.83
CA VAL A 63 -5.12 -14.90 3.30
C VAL A 63 -4.80 -14.95 1.81
N VAL A 64 -5.33 -14.01 1.03
CA VAL A 64 -5.15 -13.98 -0.43
C VAL A 64 -3.71 -13.65 -0.84
N LEU A 65 -3.04 -12.69 -0.19
CA LEU A 65 -1.65 -12.33 -0.48
C LEU A 65 -0.70 -13.51 -0.22
N ASN A 66 -0.89 -14.22 0.90
CA ASN A 66 -0.11 -15.40 1.24
C ASN A 66 -0.42 -16.59 0.32
N ALA A 67 -1.69 -16.81 -0.06
CA ALA A 67 -2.09 -17.83 -1.02
C ALA A 67 -1.45 -17.60 -2.39
N LEU A 68 -1.35 -16.32 -2.80
CA LEU A 68 -0.61 -15.89 -3.99
C LEU A 68 0.90 -15.84 -3.78
N SER A 69 1.44 -16.28 -2.63
CA SER A 69 2.86 -16.23 -2.26
C SER A 69 3.54 -14.90 -2.61
N ILE A 70 2.84 -13.78 -2.37
CA ILE A 70 3.43 -12.45 -2.50
C ILE A 70 4.29 -12.23 -1.26
N ASP A 71 5.54 -11.83 -1.47
CA ASP A 71 6.46 -11.57 -0.39
C ASP A 71 6.21 -10.16 0.20
N PRO A 72 5.96 -10.03 1.51
CA PRO A 72 5.79 -8.70 2.13
C PRO A 72 7.08 -7.86 2.12
N GLY A 73 8.24 -8.44 1.82
CA GLY A 73 9.52 -7.74 1.80
C GLY A 73 9.99 -7.28 3.18
N ARG A 74 9.30 -7.69 4.25
CA ARG A 74 9.64 -7.36 5.64
C ARG A 74 9.37 -8.54 6.57
N GLN A 75 10.11 -8.58 7.68
CA GLN A 75 9.96 -9.62 8.68
C GLN A 75 8.60 -9.53 9.39
N TRP A 76 8.01 -10.68 9.67
CA TRP A 76 6.82 -10.82 10.53
C TRP A 76 7.22 -11.25 11.94
N LYS A 77 7.82 -12.44 12.05
CA LYS A 77 8.22 -13.05 13.33
C LYS A 77 9.53 -13.81 13.15
N GLY A 78 10.55 -13.45 13.93
CA GLY A 78 11.89 -13.99 13.75
C GLY A 78 12.38 -13.85 12.31
N PRO A 79 12.98 -14.88 11.69
CA PRO A 79 13.47 -14.81 10.31
C PRO A 79 12.36 -14.88 9.25
N TRP A 80 11.10 -15.09 9.65
CA TRP A 80 10.01 -15.40 8.71
C TRP A 80 9.36 -14.13 8.14
N ARG A 81 9.13 -14.14 6.82
CA ARG A 81 8.31 -13.16 6.11
C ARG A 81 6.94 -13.77 5.82
N TRP A 82 5.88 -13.07 6.24
CA TRP A 82 4.50 -13.52 6.08
C TRP A 82 3.55 -12.33 6.19
N PHE A 83 2.52 -12.25 5.34
CA PHE A 83 1.52 -11.20 5.51
C PHE A 83 0.65 -11.47 6.73
N ASP A 84 0.55 -10.47 7.60
CA ASP A 84 -0.29 -10.43 8.78
C ASP A 84 -1.18 -9.17 8.72
N GLU A 85 -2.31 -9.17 9.43
CA GLU A 85 -3.26 -8.05 9.45
C GLU A 85 -2.59 -6.74 9.92
N SER A 86 -1.63 -6.83 10.85
CA SER A 86 -0.84 -5.69 11.34
C SER A 86 0.07 -5.07 10.28
N MET A 87 0.28 -5.74 9.14
CA MET A 87 1.08 -5.23 8.04
C MET A 87 0.26 -4.44 7.01
N LEU A 88 -1.04 -4.30 7.18
CA LEU A 88 -1.93 -3.75 6.14
C LEU A 88 -2.45 -2.37 6.53
N ASP A 89 -1.53 -1.40 6.61
CA ASP A 89 -1.79 -0.06 7.15
C ASP A 89 -1.45 1.09 6.17
N CYS A 90 -1.07 0.81 4.92
CA CYS A 90 -0.60 1.85 3.97
C CYS A 90 -1.68 2.88 3.56
N CYS A 91 -2.96 2.49 3.52
CA CYS A 91 -4.05 3.35 3.03
C CYS A 91 -5.02 3.79 4.13
N GLU A 92 -5.04 3.09 5.26
CA GLU A 92 -5.89 3.41 6.40
C GLU A 92 -5.16 2.99 7.69
N PRO A 93 -5.03 3.86 8.71
CA PRO A 93 -4.42 3.48 9.97
C PRO A 93 -5.18 2.33 10.67
N LEU A 94 -4.45 1.39 11.26
CA LEU A 94 -5.05 0.21 11.91
C LEU A 94 -6.04 0.55 13.02
N ASP A 95 -5.79 1.61 13.79
CA ASP A 95 -6.69 2.04 14.88
C ASP A 95 -8.05 2.48 14.34
N LYS A 96 -8.06 3.16 13.18
CA LYS A 96 -9.29 3.54 12.50
C LYS A 96 -9.97 2.33 11.88
N VAL A 97 -9.22 1.41 11.28
CA VAL A 97 -9.78 0.13 10.80
C VAL A 97 -10.38 -0.68 11.95
N LYS A 98 -9.80 -0.61 13.15
CA LYS A 98 -10.30 -1.32 14.33
C LYS A 98 -11.61 -0.71 14.84
N ALA A 99 -11.74 0.60 14.77
CA ALA A 99 -12.93 1.33 15.19
C ALA A 99 -14.09 1.20 14.19
N GLU A 100 -13.80 1.32 12.89
CA GLU A 100 -14.81 1.56 11.85
C GLU A 100 -14.89 0.44 10.80
N GLY A 101 -13.89 -0.45 10.73
CA GLY A 101 -13.70 -1.36 9.61
C GLY A 101 -12.98 -0.70 8.44
N ILE A 102 -13.00 -1.36 7.28
CA ILE A 102 -12.36 -0.87 6.06
C ILE A 102 -13.34 -0.84 4.90
N THR A 103 -13.28 0.22 4.09
CA THR A 103 -14.14 0.36 2.90
C THR A 103 -13.57 -0.40 1.71
N PHE A 104 -14.42 -0.67 0.71
CA PHE A 104 -14.05 -1.43 -0.49
C PHE A 104 -12.83 -0.86 -1.23
N GLY A 105 -12.82 0.47 -1.46
CA GLY A 105 -11.70 1.15 -2.12
C GLY A 105 -10.41 1.14 -1.29
N LYS A 106 -10.52 1.32 0.04
CA LYS A 106 -9.35 1.25 0.93
C LYS A 106 -8.74 -0.15 0.95
N LEU A 107 -9.56 -1.21 0.93
CA LEU A 107 -9.05 -2.59 0.87
C LEU A 107 -8.30 -2.87 -0.45
N ALA A 108 -8.85 -2.44 -1.58
CA ALA A 108 -8.17 -2.57 -2.87
C ALA A 108 -6.89 -1.73 -2.95
N CYS A 109 -6.85 -0.54 -2.32
CA CYS A 109 -5.63 0.25 -2.13
C CYS A 109 -4.55 -0.51 -1.34
N LEU A 110 -4.93 -1.15 -0.22
CA LEU A 110 -4.01 -1.99 0.57
C LEU A 110 -3.43 -3.14 -0.27
N ALA A 111 -4.27 -3.79 -1.07
CA ALA A 111 -3.83 -4.88 -1.94
C ALA A 111 -2.81 -4.40 -3.00
N HIS A 112 -3.02 -3.21 -3.57
CA HIS A 112 -2.04 -2.59 -4.47
C HIS A 112 -0.71 -2.23 -3.79
N CYS A 113 -0.76 -1.62 -2.59
CA CYS A 113 0.46 -1.35 -1.82
C CYS A 113 1.24 -2.62 -1.50
N ALA A 114 0.53 -3.72 -1.23
CA ALA A 114 1.13 -5.01 -0.92
C ALA A 114 1.75 -5.69 -2.15
N GLY A 115 1.74 -5.06 -3.32
CA GLY A 115 2.34 -5.57 -4.55
C GLY A 115 1.42 -6.49 -5.36
N ALA A 116 0.14 -6.59 -5.03
CA ALA A 116 -0.81 -7.37 -5.81
C ALA A 116 -1.34 -6.59 -7.02
N LYS A 117 -1.70 -7.33 -8.07
CA LYS A 117 -2.52 -6.82 -9.17
C LYS A 117 -3.99 -7.01 -8.81
N VAL A 118 -4.72 -5.90 -8.74
CA VAL A 118 -6.13 -5.87 -8.34
C VAL A 118 -7.01 -5.40 -9.49
N ARG A 119 -8.16 -6.05 -9.67
CA ARG A 119 -9.28 -5.55 -10.48
C ARG A 119 -10.53 -5.58 -9.62
N SER A 120 -11.07 -4.42 -9.30
CA SER A 120 -12.25 -4.27 -8.45
C SER A 120 -13.48 -3.90 -9.28
N PHE A 121 -14.63 -4.46 -8.90
CA PHE A 121 -15.91 -4.21 -9.54
C PHE A 121 -16.96 -3.98 -8.46
N ARG A 122 -17.55 -2.79 -8.44
CA ARG A 122 -18.79 -2.57 -7.70
C ARG A 122 -19.97 -3.21 -8.44
N ALA A 123 -21.05 -3.50 -7.72
CA ALA A 123 -22.18 -4.21 -8.30
C ALA A 123 -22.88 -3.46 -9.45
N ASP A 124 -22.76 -2.14 -9.53
CA ASP A 124 -23.24 -1.29 -10.63
C ASP A 124 -22.27 -1.22 -11.83
N GLN A 125 -21.02 -1.67 -11.66
CA GLN A 125 -19.98 -1.67 -12.69
C GLN A 125 -19.83 -3.03 -13.39
N ALA A 126 -20.59 -4.04 -12.97
CA ALA A 126 -20.55 -5.39 -13.52
C ALA A 126 -21.94 -6.03 -13.50
N THR A 127 -22.11 -7.13 -14.23
CA THR A 127 -23.31 -7.97 -14.16
C THR A 127 -23.06 -9.23 -13.34
N ILE A 128 -24.13 -9.92 -12.94
CA ILE A 128 -24.01 -11.26 -12.34
C ILE A 128 -23.34 -12.27 -13.28
N HIS A 129 -23.43 -12.08 -14.60
CA HIS A 129 -22.75 -12.93 -15.58
C HIS A 129 -21.24 -12.69 -15.54
N ASP A 130 -20.81 -11.41 -15.55
CA ASP A 130 -19.39 -11.06 -15.38
C ASP A 130 -18.83 -11.59 -14.06
N PHE A 131 -19.62 -11.48 -12.98
CA PHE A 131 -19.25 -12.03 -11.68
C PHE A 131 -19.07 -13.55 -11.72
N ARG A 132 -19.99 -14.28 -12.37
CA ARG A 132 -19.89 -15.73 -12.54
C ARG A 132 -18.63 -16.12 -13.32
N ASP A 133 -18.35 -15.43 -14.42
CA ASP A 133 -17.17 -15.71 -15.25
C ASP A 133 -15.86 -15.47 -14.49
N HIS A 134 -15.80 -14.37 -13.73
CA HIS A 134 -14.68 -14.07 -12.85
C HIS A 134 -14.54 -15.09 -11.72
N LEU A 135 -15.66 -15.53 -11.15
CA LEU A 135 -15.66 -16.52 -10.09
C LEU A 135 -15.15 -17.88 -10.59
N VAL A 136 -15.60 -18.35 -11.75
CA VAL A 136 -15.10 -19.58 -12.38
C VAL A 136 -13.60 -19.47 -12.64
N ARG A 137 -13.14 -18.35 -13.20
CA ARG A 137 -11.71 -18.13 -13.46
C ARG A 137 -10.87 -18.21 -12.19
N CYS A 138 -11.30 -17.58 -11.10
CA CYS A 138 -10.57 -17.63 -9.82
C CYS A 138 -10.66 -19.02 -9.17
N ALA A 139 -11.81 -19.66 -9.23
CA ALA A 139 -12.04 -20.98 -8.65
C ALA A 139 -11.21 -22.08 -9.35
N SER A 140 -10.96 -21.93 -10.65
CA SER A 140 -10.16 -22.87 -11.47
C SER A 140 -8.68 -22.49 -11.60
N SER A 141 -8.18 -21.50 -10.86
CA SER A 141 -6.79 -21.04 -10.93
C SER A 141 -6.13 -20.95 -9.57
N GLN A 142 -4.81 -21.10 -9.54
CA GLN A 142 -3.95 -20.80 -8.40
C GLN A 142 -3.41 -19.35 -8.43
N ASP A 143 -3.51 -18.67 -9.57
CA ASP A 143 -2.89 -17.35 -9.79
C ASP A 143 -3.85 -16.19 -9.55
N TYR A 144 -5.13 -16.49 -9.37
CA TYR A 144 -6.21 -15.52 -9.17
C TYR A 144 -7.08 -15.94 -8.01
N HIS A 145 -7.34 -15.01 -7.10
CA HIS A 145 -8.29 -15.20 -6.02
C HIS A 145 -9.28 -14.04 -5.99
N LEU A 146 -10.46 -14.29 -5.43
CA LEU A 146 -11.54 -13.32 -5.34
C LEU A 146 -11.87 -13.04 -3.88
N ILE A 147 -11.97 -11.75 -3.54
CA ILE A 147 -12.55 -11.29 -2.26
C ILE A 147 -13.89 -10.64 -2.58
N ALA A 148 -14.95 -11.09 -1.90
CA ALA A 148 -16.26 -10.47 -1.98
C ALA A 148 -16.46 -9.50 -0.81
N SER A 149 -17.07 -8.35 -1.09
CA SER A 149 -17.61 -7.40 -0.11
C SER A 149 -19.12 -7.46 -0.19
N TYR A 150 -19.77 -7.90 0.88
CA TYR A 150 -21.20 -8.17 0.85
C TYR A 150 -21.86 -7.81 2.18
N HIS A 151 -23.17 -7.57 2.15
CA HIS A 151 -23.97 -7.40 3.36
C HIS A 151 -24.45 -8.75 3.88
N ARG A 152 -24.41 -9.01 5.20
CA ARG A 152 -24.83 -10.30 5.77
C ARG A 152 -26.35 -10.54 5.79
N LYS A 153 -27.14 -9.46 5.80
CA LYS A 153 -28.62 -9.49 5.87
C LYS A 153 -29.31 -10.40 4.83
N PRO A 154 -28.96 -10.40 3.52
CA PRO A 154 -29.61 -11.31 2.57
C PRO A 154 -29.41 -12.80 2.91
N PHE A 155 -28.32 -13.15 3.59
CA PHE A 155 -28.09 -14.50 4.12
C PHE A 155 -28.75 -14.76 5.48
N GLN A 156 -29.55 -13.80 5.98
CA GLN A 156 -30.15 -13.81 7.32
C GLN A 156 -29.11 -13.90 8.46
N GLN A 157 -27.85 -13.60 8.15
CA GLN A 157 -26.76 -13.62 9.10
C GLN A 157 -26.75 -12.32 9.91
N THR A 158 -26.31 -12.42 11.16
CA THR A 158 -26.15 -11.24 12.03
C THR A 158 -24.95 -10.39 11.57
N GLY A 159 -25.02 -9.08 11.76
CA GLY A 159 -24.00 -8.11 11.33
C GLY A 159 -24.34 -7.41 10.01
N THR A 160 -23.49 -6.46 9.61
CA THR A 160 -23.68 -5.60 8.44
C THR A 160 -22.76 -6.02 7.29
N GLY A 161 -21.88 -5.14 6.80
CA GLY A 161 -20.91 -5.43 5.75
C GLY A 161 -19.83 -6.41 6.22
N HIS A 162 -19.35 -7.25 5.31
CA HIS A 162 -18.30 -8.23 5.54
C HIS A 162 -17.44 -8.44 4.30
N PHE A 163 -16.18 -8.81 4.52
CA PHE A 163 -15.26 -9.26 3.47
C PHE A 163 -14.84 -10.69 3.73
N SER A 164 -14.80 -11.51 2.69
CA SER A 164 -14.20 -12.86 2.76
C SER A 164 -13.72 -13.34 1.38
N PRO A 165 -12.66 -14.16 1.32
CA PRO A 165 -12.28 -14.84 0.10
C PRO A 165 -13.36 -15.83 -0.34
N ILE A 166 -13.53 -15.99 -1.66
CA ILE A 166 -14.35 -17.05 -2.22
C ILE A 166 -13.46 -18.23 -2.57
N GLY A 167 -13.71 -19.36 -1.90
CA GLY A 167 -12.88 -20.56 -1.99
C GLY A 167 -13.20 -21.45 -3.19
N GLY A 168 -14.39 -21.33 -3.78
CA GLY A 168 -14.81 -22.20 -4.87
C GLY A 168 -16.18 -21.87 -5.43
N TYR A 169 -16.51 -22.56 -6.51
CA TYR A 169 -17.78 -22.41 -7.21
C TYR A 169 -18.35 -23.78 -7.59
N HIS A 170 -19.64 -23.96 -7.39
CA HIS A 170 -20.37 -25.15 -7.77
C HIS A 170 -21.35 -24.83 -8.90
N ALA A 171 -20.97 -25.16 -10.14
CA ALA A 171 -21.74 -24.80 -11.33
C ALA A 171 -23.13 -25.46 -11.38
N GLY A 172 -23.25 -26.73 -10.97
CA GLY A 172 -24.51 -27.48 -11.06
C GLY A 172 -25.65 -26.94 -10.20
N ARG A 173 -25.32 -26.22 -9.12
CA ARG A 173 -26.29 -25.59 -8.20
C ARG A 173 -26.14 -24.07 -8.13
N ASP A 174 -25.27 -23.50 -8.96
CA ASP A 174 -24.89 -22.09 -9.00
C ASP A 174 -24.60 -21.52 -7.59
N MET A 175 -23.66 -22.14 -6.88
CA MET A 175 -23.30 -21.76 -5.50
C MET A 175 -21.83 -21.34 -5.36
N ALA A 176 -21.57 -20.36 -4.50
CA ALA A 176 -20.23 -19.90 -4.16
C ALA A 176 -19.85 -20.32 -2.72
N LEU A 177 -18.62 -20.78 -2.51
CA LEU A 177 -18.10 -21.13 -1.19
C LEU A 177 -17.43 -19.92 -0.54
N ILE A 178 -18.05 -19.36 0.50
CA ILE A 178 -17.47 -18.28 1.30
C ILE A 178 -16.54 -18.86 2.36
N LEU A 179 -15.27 -18.44 2.36
CA LEU A 179 -14.31 -18.74 3.43
C LEU A 179 -14.39 -17.65 4.50
N ASP A 180 -15.41 -17.74 5.36
CA ASP A 180 -15.73 -16.70 6.34
C ASP A 180 -14.60 -16.52 7.38
N VAL A 181 -13.88 -15.41 7.30
CA VAL A 181 -12.77 -15.08 8.22
C VAL A 181 -13.25 -14.78 9.65
N ALA A 182 -14.55 -14.52 9.86
CA ALA A 182 -15.18 -14.43 11.18
C ALA A 182 -15.44 -15.83 11.76
N ARG A 183 -14.40 -16.67 11.85
CA ARG A 183 -14.49 -18.10 12.22
C ARG A 183 -15.02 -18.34 13.64
N PHE A 184 -14.93 -17.32 14.50
CA PHE A 184 -15.55 -17.33 15.83
C PHE A 184 -17.08 -17.16 15.78
N LYS A 185 -17.64 -16.78 14.64
CA LYS A 185 -19.06 -16.46 14.42
C LYS A 185 -19.75 -17.48 13.54
N TYR A 186 -19.26 -17.70 12.32
CA TYR A 186 -19.83 -18.61 11.32
C TYR A 186 -18.74 -19.48 10.68
N PRO A 187 -19.04 -20.74 10.33
CA PRO A 187 -18.13 -21.59 9.55
C PRO A 187 -18.08 -21.16 8.07
N PRO A 188 -17.12 -21.68 7.28
CA PRO A 188 -17.25 -21.64 5.83
C PRO A 188 -18.58 -22.22 5.37
N HIS A 189 -19.17 -21.64 4.33
CA HIS A 189 -20.51 -22.01 3.89
C HIS A 189 -20.73 -21.70 2.41
N TRP A 190 -21.57 -22.51 1.77
CA TRP A 190 -22.02 -22.29 0.42
C TRP A 190 -23.26 -21.39 0.42
N VAL A 191 -23.32 -20.46 -0.53
CA VAL A 191 -24.49 -19.60 -0.77
C VAL A 191 -24.89 -19.61 -2.24
N PRO A 192 -26.19 -19.47 -2.58
CA PRO A 192 -26.61 -19.28 -3.97
C PRO A 192 -25.98 -18.02 -4.57
N LEU A 193 -25.44 -18.13 -5.79
CA LEU A 193 -24.79 -17.01 -6.49
C LEU A 193 -25.72 -15.80 -6.68
N PRO A 194 -27.01 -15.95 -7.03
CA PRO A 194 -27.93 -14.81 -7.12
C PRO A 194 -28.08 -14.05 -5.80
N LEU A 195 -28.05 -14.76 -4.67
CA LEU A 195 -28.18 -14.14 -3.36
C LEU A 195 -26.87 -13.47 -2.91
N LEU A 196 -25.71 -14.04 -3.28
CA LEU A 196 -24.43 -13.36 -3.10
C LEU A 196 -24.35 -12.09 -3.94
N TRP A 197 -24.85 -12.12 -5.18
CA TRP A 197 -24.96 -10.92 -6.01
C TRP A 197 -25.85 -9.87 -5.38
N GLU A 198 -27.04 -10.24 -4.89
CA GLU A 198 -27.92 -9.32 -4.13
C GLU A 198 -27.20 -8.73 -2.91
N ALA A 199 -26.45 -9.55 -2.17
CA ALA A 199 -25.68 -9.10 -1.02
C ALA A 199 -24.55 -8.13 -1.36
N MET A 200 -23.93 -8.25 -2.53
CA MET A 200 -22.95 -7.28 -3.05
C MET A 200 -23.63 -6.03 -3.63
N ASN A 201 -24.84 -6.17 -4.17
CA ASN A 201 -25.66 -5.07 -4.69
C ASN A 201 -26.40 -4.31 -3.58
N THR A 202 -25.66 -3.98 -2.53
CA THR A 202 -26.14 -3.20 -1.39
C THR A 202 -25.20 -2.03 -1.13
N THR A 203 -25.76 -0.90 -0.72
CA THR A 203 -25.00 0.30 -0.39
C THR A 203 -24.20 0.11 0.91
N ASP A 204 -22.94 0.52 0.88
CA ASP A 204 -22.12 0.72 2.07
C ASP A 204 -22.39 2.11 2.65
N GLU A 205 -23.00 2.17 3.83
CA GLU A 205 -23.42 3.41 4.50
C GLU A 205 -22.25 4.38 4.74
N ALA A 206 -21.03 3.86 4.93
CA ALA A 206 -19.85 4.69 5.15
C ALA A 206 -19.42 5.49 3.91
N THR A 207 -19.77 5.01 2.70
CA THR A 207 -19.32 5.61 1.44
C THR A 207 -20.46 6.08 0.54
N GLY A 208 -21.69 5.59 0.75
CA GLY A 208 -22.80 5.80 -0.17
C GLY A 208 -22.70 4.99 -1.46
N LEU A 209 -21.64 4.20 -1.63
CA LEU A 209 -21.38 3.42 -2.84
C LEU A 209 -21.78 1.96 -2.66
N LEU A 210 -22.02 1.25 -3.77
CA LEU A 210 -22.29 -0.19 -3.72
C LEU A 210 -21.05 -0.98 -3.31
N ARG A 211 -21.29 -2.12 -2.65
CA ARG A 211 -20.27 -3.16 -2.44
C ARG A 211 -19.99 -3.89 -3.77
N GLY A 212 -19.29 -5.02 -3.71
CA GLY A 212 -18.81 -5.68 -4.93
C GLY A 212 -17.75 -6.74 -4.66
N PHE A 213 -16.90 -6.99 -5.66
CA PHE A 213 -15.84 -7.99 -5.58
C PHE A 213 -14.52 -7.49 -6.17
N MET A 214 -13.42 -8.07 -5.73
CA MET A 214 -12.09 -7.79 -6.29
C MET A 214 -11.36 -9.08 -6.66
N LEU A 215 -10.80 -9.09 -7.87
CA LEU A 215 -9.88 -10.12 -8.33
C LEU A 215 -8.46 -9.69 -7.99
N ILE A 216 -7.73 -10.56 -7.33
CA ILE A 216 -6.37 -10.33 -6.87
C ILE A 216 -5.47 -11.40 -7.48
N SER A 217 -4.34 -10.99 -8.02
CA SER A 217 -3.34 -11.88 -8.63
C SER A 217 -1.94 -11.40 -8.30
N ARG A 218 -0.97 -12.32 -8.35
CA ARG A 218 0.45 -11.96 -8.21
C ARG A 218 0.86 -11.04 -9.35
N HIS A 219 1.51 -9.93 -9.01
CA HIS A 219 2.18 -9.11 -10.02
C HIS A 219 3.53 -9.76 -10.34
N THR A 220 3.85 -9.93 -11.63
CA THR A 220 5.10 -10.60 -12.05
C THR A 220 6.36 -9.75 -11.85
N ALA A 221 6.20 -8.46 -11.55
CA ALA A 221 7.32 -7.56 -11.25
C ALA A 221 7.47 -7.33 -9.75
N SER A 222 8.72 -7.20 -9.29
CA SER A 222 9.09 -6.91 -7.90
C SER A 222 8.37 -5.68 -7.33
N PRO A 223 8.05 -5.67 -6.02
CA PRO A 223 7.45 -4.51 -5.36
C PRO A 223 8.37 -3.29 -5.39
N SER A 224 7.80 -2.09 -5.23
CA SER A 224 8.55 -0.83 -5.10
C SER A 224 9.52 -0.92 -3.92
N LEU A 225 10.75 -0.44 -4.10
CA LEU A 225 11.77 -0.45 -3.06
C LEU A 225 11.90 0.89 -2.36
N LEU A 226 11.61 2.00 -3.05
CA LEU A 226 11.98 3.32 -2.60
C LEU A 226 10.75 4.17 -2.26
N TYR A 227 9.70 4.11 -3.04
CA TYR A 227 8.55 5.01 -2.92
C TYR A 227 7.23 4.23 -2.93
N THR A 228 6.22 4.78 -2.26
CA THR A 228 4.84 4.27 -2.32
C THR A 228 3.85 5.41 -2.21
N VAL A 229 2.67 5.23 -2.81
CA VAL A 229 1.55 6.16 -2.65
C VAL A 229 0.85 5.88 -1.32
N SER A 230 0.77 6.90 -0.47
CA SER A 230 0.08 6.87 0.82
C SER A 230 -1.26 7.56 0.71
N CYS A 231 -2.33 6.86 1.09
CA CYS A 231 -3.68 7.41 1.20
C CYS A 231 -4.16 7.50 2.66
N ARG A 232 -3.23 7.45 3.64
CA ARG A 232 -3.56 7.41 5.08
C ARG A 232 -4.27 8.65 5.58
N ASP A 233 -3.90 9.82 5.09
CA ASP A 233 -4.52 11.09 5.44
C ASP A 233 -5.35 11.62 4.28
N GLU A 234 -6.33 12.50 4.53
CA GLU A 234 -7.19 13.05 3.47
C GLU A 234 -6.44 13.96 2.47
N SER A 235 -5.14 14.19 2.66
CA SER A 235 -4.32 14.99 1.73
C SER A 235 -4.25 14.39 0.33
N TRP A 236 -4.39 13.07 0.23
CA TRP A 236 -4.39 12.37 -1.05
C TRP A 236 -5.47 12.93 -1.99
N LYS A 237 -6.61 13.42 -1.47
CA LYS A 237 -7.71 14.01 -2.28
C LYS A 237 -7.25 15.27 -3.01
N SER A 238 -6.59 16.17 -2.29
CA SER A 238 -6.06 17.42 -2.85
C SER A 238 -5.00 17.14 -3.90
N MET A 239 -4.12 16.16 -3.65
CA MET A 239 -3.12 15.77 -4.63
C MET A 239 -3.69 15.04 -5.84
N ALA A 240 -4.69 14.18 -5.63
CA ALA A 240 -5.42 13.52 -6.70
C ALA A 240 -6.09 14.57 -7.61
N LYS A 241 -6.78 15.56 -7.01
CA LYS A 241 -7.32 16.71 -7.74
C LYS A 241 -6.22 17.45 -8.51
N TYR A 242 -5.13 17.80 -7.85
CA TYR A 242 -4.02 18.50 -8.50
C TYR A 242 -3.51 17.76 -9.74
N CYS A 243 -3.20 16.46 -9.61
CA CYS A 243 -2.67 15.65 -10.70
C CYS A 243 -3.66 15.46 -11.87
N MET A 244 -4.97 15.47 -11.60
CA MET A 244 -6.01 15.09 -12.57
C MET A 244 -6.76 16.25 -13.21
N GLU A 245 -6.90 17.35 -12.49
CA GLU A 245 -7.68 18.52 -12.91
C GLU A 245 -6.75 19.71 -13.06
N ASP A 246 -6.08 20.09 -11.97
CA ASP A 246 -5.30 21.32 -11.95
C ASP A 246 -4.10 21.25 -12.91
N VAL A 247 -3.34 20.14 -12.96
CA VAL A 247 -2.21 20.00 -13.89
C VAL A 247 -2.67 20.10 -15.34
N PRO A 248 -3.65 19.32 -15.84
CA PRO A 248 -4.17 19.50 -17.19
C PRO A 248 -4.65 20.92 -17.51
N ASP A 249 -5.26 21.63 -16.56
CA ASP A 249 -5.72 23.00 -16.77
C ASP A 249 -4.57 24.02 -16.80
N LEU A 250 -3.55 23.84 -15.94
CA LEU A 250 -2.34 24.66 -15.95
C LEU A 250 -1.57 24.52 -17.28
N LEU A 251 -1.61 23.34 -17.90
CA LEU A 251 -0.93 23.07 -19.17
C LEU A 251 -1.57 23.76 -20.37
N LYS A 252 -2.85 24.17 -20.28
CA LYS A 252 -3.57 24.91 -21.34
C LYS A 252 -3.24 26.40 -21.36
N ASN A 253 -2.44 26.88 -20.40
CA ASN A 253 -2.12 28.30 -20.30
C ASN A 253 -1.04 28.69 -21.33
N GLU A 254 -1.41 29.51 -22.31
CA GLU A 254 -0.53 30.01 -23.40
C GLU A 254 0.68 30.82 -22.89
N SER A 255 0.70 31.26 -21.63
CA SER A 255 1.75 32.14 -21.11
C SER A 255 3.09 31.44 -20.79
N VAL A 256 3.22 30.13 -21.05
CA VAL A 256 4.40 29.33 -20.69
C VAL A 256 5.20 28.97 -21.93
N ASP A 257 6.40 29.52 -22.06
CA ASP A 257 7.24 29.43 -23.26
C ASP A 257 8.46 28.49 -23.14
N ASN A 258 8.80 28.06 -21.92
CA ASN A 258 9.97 27.21 -21.66
C ASN A 258 9.78 26.23 -20.49
N VAL A 259 10.62 25.18 -20.44
CA VAL A 259 10.53 24.11 -19.43
C VAL A 259 10.67 24.64 -17.99
N PRO A 260 11.65 25.50 -17.64
CA PRO A 260 11.73 26.07 -16.29
C PRO A 260 10.47 26.84 -15.87
N ALA A 261 9.88 27.63 -16.76
CA ALA A 261 8.63 28.35 -16.49
C ALA A 261 7.47 27.38 -16.24
N LEU A 262 7.38 26.31 -17.03
CA LEU A 262 6.36 25.27 -16.86
C LEU A 262 6.51 24.56 -15.51
N LEU A 263 7.71 24.10 -15.19
CA LEU A 263 8.01 23.47 -13.91
C LEU A 263 7.75 24.43 -12.74
N SER A 264 8.10 25.72 -12.86
CA SER A 264 7.80 26.73 -11.84
C SER A 264 6.30 26.88 -11.61
N CYS A 265 5.49 26.86 -12.68
CA CYS A 265 4.03 26.91 -12.61
C CYS A 265 3.46 25.69 -11.87
N LEU A 266 3.90 24.48 -12.23
CA LEU A 266 3.50 23.24 -11.57
C LEU A 266 3.87 23.27 -10.07
N VAL A 267 5.11 23.64 -9.74
CA VAL A 267 5.58 23.67 -8.35
C VAL A 267 4.83 24.69 -7.49
N LYS A 268 4.51 25.86 -8.03
CA LYS A 268 3.75 26.90 -7.30
C LYS A 268 2.30 26.49 -7.03
N SER A 269 1.72 25.66 -7.88
CA SER A 269 0.34 25.20 -7.77
C SER A 269 0.20 23.92 -6.93
N LEU A 270 1.30 23.38 -6.39
CA LEU A 270 1.24 22.20 -5.51
C LEU A 270 0.42 22.49 -4.24
N PRO A 271 -0.46 21.56 -3.83
CA PRO A 271 -1.11 21.61 -2.53
C PRO A 271 -0.10 21.68 -1.37
N ALA A 272 -0.46 22.37 -0.28
CA ALA A 272 0.41 22.57 0.89
C ALA A 272 0.94 21.26 1.52
N ASN A 273 0.21 20.16 1.33
CA ASN A 273 0.49 18.82 1.85
C ASN A 273 0.95 17.84 0.75
N ALA A 274 1.46 18.33 -0.39
CA ALA A 274 1.85 17.49 -1.51
C ALA A 274 2.86 16.38 -1.18
N GLY A 275 3.76 16.64 -0.22
CA GLY A 275 4.74 15.66 0.26
C GLY A 275 4.15 14.47 1.04
N ASN A 276 2.84 14.45 1.27
CA ASN A 276 2.18 13.33 1.95
C ASN A 276 1.73 12.21 1.01
N LEU A 277 1.55 12.48 -0.28
CA LEU A 277 1.06 11.50 -1.23
C LEU A 277 2.12 10.45 -1.56
N ILE A 278 3.36 10.86 -1.85
CA ILE A 278 4.46 9.92 -2.10
C ILE A 278 5.30 9.83 -0.82
N LYS A 279 5.33 8.64 -0.23
CA LYS A 279 6.13 8.34 0.95
C LYS A 279 7.31 7.46 0.57
N TRP A 280 8.42 7.67 1.25
CA TRP A 280 9.61 6.83 1.12
C TRP A 280 9.43 5.55 1.95
N VAL A 281 9.84 4.40 1.39
CA VAL A 281 9.69 3.08 2.01
C VAL A 281 10.86 2.82 2.95
N ILE A 282 10.59 2.97 4.25
CA ILE A 282 11.58 2.80 5.31
C ILE A 282 11.54 1.37 5.85
N GLU A 283 12.71 0.74 5.90
CA GLU A 283 12.87 -0.57 6.51
C GLU A 283 13.14 -0.42 7.99
N VAL A 284 12.35 -1.15 8.77
CA VAL A 284 12.35 -1.10 10.23
C VAL A 284 12.40 -2.54 10.72
N ARG A 285 13.32 -2.84 11.64
CA ARG A 285 13.45 -4.17 12.26
C ARG A 285 13.56 -4.07 13.78
N ARG A 286 13.16 -5.13 14.48
CA ARG A 286 13.48 -5.26 15.91
C ARG A 286 14.97 -5.52 16.04
N LYS A 287 15.58 -4.97 17.08
CA LYS A 287 16.94 -5.32 17.47
C LYS A 287 16.91 -6.73 18.08
N GLU A 288 17.44 -7.73 17.38
CA GLU A 288 17.51 -9.10 17.91
C GLU A 288 18.60 -9.24 18.99
N GLU A 289 18.30 -10.02 20.03
CA GLU A 289 19.26 -10.44 21.07
C GLU A 289 20.27 -11.45 20.47
N GLY A 290 21.22 -11.00 19.65
CA GLY A 290 22.30 -11.90 19.21
C GLY A 290 23.12 -11.53 17.97
N GLY A 291 22.76 -10.50 17.20
CA GLY A 291 23.53 -10.14 16.00
C GLY A 291 23.46 -8.65 15.67
N SER A 292 24.62 -7.99 15.60
CA SER A 292 24.72 -6.57 15.19
C SER A 292 24.82 -6.38 13.67
N GLY A 293 24.86 -7.47 12.89
CA GLY A 293 25.06 -7.43 11.43
C GLY A 293 23.78 -7.30 10.61
N LEU A 294 23.90 -6.72 9.42
CA LEU A 294 22.89 -6.80 8.37
C LEU A 294 23.02 -8.14 7.62
N SER A 295 21.90 -8.79 7.33
CA SER A 295 21.84 -9.95 6.44
C SER A 295 22.26 -9.57 5.01
N LYS A 296 22.65 -10.56 4.21
CA LYS A 296 23.02 -10.35 2.80
C LYS A 296 21.88 -9.69 2.00
N GLU A 297 20.64 -10.13 2.22
CA GLU A 297 19.46 -9.55 1.56
C GLU A 297 19.21 -8.09 1.98
N GLU A 298 19.33 -7.76 3.27
CA GLU A 298 19.21 -6.36 3.75
C GLU A 298 20.27 -5.47 3.11
N LYS A 299 21.52 -5.94 3.03
CA LYS A 299 22.64 -5.23 2.39
C LYS A 299 22.35 -4.97 0.90
N GLU A 300 21.96 -6.01 0.16
CA GLU A 300 21.64 -5.90 -1.28
C GLU A 300 20.48 -4.93 -1.54
N ARG A 301 19.43 -4.94 -0.70
CA ARG A 301 18.32 -3.99 -0.83
C ARG A 301 18.73 -2.55 -0.54
N LEU A 302 19.58 -2.31 0.45
CA LEU A 302 20.05 -0.96 0.78
C LEU A 302 20.91 -0.39 -0.35
N ILE A 303 21.81 -1.21 -0.92
CA ILE A 303 22.59 -0.84 -2.11
C ILE A 303 21.66 -0.49 -3.28
N LEU A 304 20.63 -1.31 -3.51
CA LEU A 304 19.67 -1.08 -4.58
C LEU A 304 18.86 0.20 -4.37
N LYS A 305 18.42 0.49 -3.13
CA LYS A 305 17.75 1.75 -2.77
C LYS A 305 18.63 2.97 -3.03
N GLU A 306 19.90 2.88 -2.66
CA GLU A 306 20.86 3.96 -2.91
C GLU A 306 21.06 4.19 -4.41
N MET A 307 21.24 3.11 -5.17
CA MET A 307 21.40 3.16 -6.62
C MET A 307 20.19 3.80 -7.30
N ILE A 308 18.97 3.38 -6.95
CA ILE A 308 17.74 3.96 -7.51
C ILE A 308 17.63 5.45 -7.15
N LEU A 309 17.92 5.83 -5.90
CA LEU A 309 17.90 7.24 -5.49
C LEU A 309 18.93 8.07 -6.28
N GLN A 310 20.12 7.52 -6.51
CA GLN A 310 21.13 8.17 -7.35
C GLN A 310 20.65 8.30 -8.80
N GLN A 311 20.04 7.27 -9.37
CA GLN A 311 19.46 7.33 -10.72
C GLN A 311 18.39 8.43 -10.84
N VAL A 312 17.58 8.68 -9.80
CA VAL A 312 16.65 9.84 -9.77
C VAL A 312 17.45 11.15 -9.88
N ARG A 313 18.51 11.29 -9.08
CA ARG A 313 19.34 12.50 -9.00
C ARG A 313 20.16 12.78 -10.25
N ASP A 314 20.46 11.73 -11.01
CA ASP A 314 21.18 11.81 -12.29
C ASP A 314 20.26 12.22 -13.45
N THR A 315 18.94 12.28 -13.24
CA THR A 315 18.01 12.75 -14.28
C THR A 315 18.13 14.26 -14.52
N GLU A 316 18.00 14.66 -15.77
CA GLU A 316 17.96 16.08 -16.15
C GLU A 316 16.75 16.80 -15.52
N LEU A 317 15.63 16.08 -15.35
CA LEU A 317 14.46 16.58 -14.66
C LEU A 317 14.77 16.96 -13.20
N PHE A 318 15.52 16.12 -12.48
CA PHE A 318 15.93 16.42 -11.11
C PHE A 318 16.79 17.68 -11.05
N ARG A 319 17.75 17.84 -11.97
CA ARG A 319 18.60 19.03 -12.06
C ARG A 319 17.75 20.31 -12.17
N LEU A 320 16.78 20.33 -13.09
CA LEU A 320 15.88 21.46 -13.32
C LEU A 320 14.98 21.74 -12.10
N VAL A 321 14.39 20.70 -11.51
CA VAL A 321 13.55 20.82 -10.30
C VAL A 321 14.35 21.39 -9.12
N ARG A 322 15.60 20.93 -8.95
CA ARG A 322 16.49 21.40 -7.89
C ARG A 322 16.84 22.88 -8.07
N GLU A 323 17.19 23.32 -9.28
CA GLU A 323 17.51 24.72 -9.58
C GLU A 323 16.35 25.68 -9.30
N LEU A 324 15.11 25.25 -9.56
CA LEU A 324 13.90 26.03 -9.23
C LEU A 324 13.66 26.18 -7.73
N GLN A 325 14.16 25.25 -6.90
CA GLN A 325 14.06 25.36 -5.45
C GLN A 325 15.15 26.30 -4.87
N TYR A 326 16.33 26.36 -5.47
CA TYR A 326 17.44 27.22 -5.03
C TYR A 326 17.34 28.67 -5.49
N THR A 327 16.63 28.97 -6.58
CA THR A 327 16.42 30.34 -7.08
C THR A 327 15.51 31.19 -6.17
N LYS A 328 14.95 30.62 -5.10
CA LYS A 328 14.36 31.37 -3.98
C LYS A 328 15.46 31.93 -3.06
N GLN A 329 16.03 33.09 -3.41
CA GLN A 329 16.66 33.98 -2.42
C GLN A 329 15.58 34.57 -1.48
N PRO A 330 15.91 34.92 -0.22
CA PRO A 330 14.95 35.17 0.84
C PRO A 330 14.37 36.59 0.73
N CYS A 331 13.39 36.78 -0.14
CA CYS A 331 12.66 38.04 -0.26
C CYS A 331 11.18 37.73 -0.50
N CYS A 332 10.51 37.31 0.58
CA CYS A 332 9.10 37.53 0.89
C CYS A 332 8.79 36.70 2.14
N SER A 333 8.22 37.33 3.14
CA SER A 333 7.84 36.81 4.45
C SER A 333 6.73 35.74 4.37
N CYS A 334 7.02 34.61 3.74
CA CYS A 334 6.35 33.35 4.00
C CYS A 334 7.31 32.54 4.87
N SER A 335 7.15 32.65 6.18
CA SER A 335 7.81 31.80 7.16
C SER A 335 7.34 30.35 6.95
N TYR A 336 7.94 29.64 6.00
CA TYR A 336 7.90 28.18 6.01
C TYR A 336 8.87 27.76 7.10
N SER A 337 8.35 27.29 8.23
CA SER A 337 9.14 26.86 9.38
C SER A 337 10.21 25.88 8.93
N SER A 338 11.47 26.28 9.13
CA SER A 338 12.67 25.46 8.89
C SER A 338 12.79 24.27 9.84
N ASP A 339 11.79 24.02 10.68
CA ASP A 339 11.85 23.04 11.77
C ASP A 339 11.23 21.68 11.43
N ASP A 340 10.51 21.52 10.31
CA ASP A 340 9.84 20.26 9.92
C ASP A 340 10.75 19.24 9.20
N ASP A 341 11.96 19.64 8.76
CA ASP A 341 12.84 18.84 7.91
C ASP A 341 14.12 18.34 8.62
N SER A 342 14.21 18.42 9.96
CA SER A 342 15.33 17.80 10.66
C SER A 342 15.24 16.28 10.52
N PHE A 343 16.22 15.68 9.85
CA PHE A 343 16.33 14.23 9.69
C PHE A 343 16.15 13.48 11.03
N THR A 344 16.62 14.08 12.13
CA THR A 344 16.45 13.58 13.50
C THR A 344 14.98 13.45 13.91
N HIS A 345 14.12 14.39 13.52
CA HIS A 345 12.69 14.35 13.78
C HIS A 345 11.99 13.23 12.96
N ILE A 346 12.41 13.04 11.71
CA ILE A 346 11.94 11.93 10.87
C ILE A 346 12.36 10.59 11.49
N ALA A 347 13.63 10.44 11.86
CA ALA A 347 14.15 9.23 12.49
C ALA A 347 13.41 8.91 13.80
N ALA A 348 13.13 9.91 14.63
CA ALA A 348 12.36 9.75 15.86
C ALA A 348 10.91 9.29 15.59
N THR A 349 10.24 9.92 14.60
CA THR A 349 8.87 9.56 14.20
C THR A 349 8.80 8.13 13.68
N VAL A 350 9.76 7.74 12.84
CA VAL A 350 9.84 6.39 12.25
C VAL A 350 10.16 5.36 13.31
N CYS A 351 11.02 5.69 14.28
CA CYS A 351 11.32 4.84 15.42
C CYS A 351 10.05 4.51 16.22
N CYS A 352 9.25 5.53 16.57
CA CYS A 352 7.99 5.33 17.29
C CYS A 352 6.98 4.51 16.48
N GLN A 353 6.81 4.82 15.19
CA GLN A 353 5.90 4.08 14.32
C GLN A 353 6.34 2.63 14.15
N GLY A 354 7.64 2.41 13.99
CA GLY A 354 8.27 1.11 13.91
C GLY A 354 8.05 0.28 15.17
N ALA A 355 8.24 0.87 16.34
CA ALA A 355 8.00 0.21 17.62
C ALA A 355 6.52 -0.18 17.77
N ALA A 356 5.59 0.73 17.51
CA ALA A 356 4.15 0.44 17.55
C ALA A 356 3.77 -0.72 16.62
N LEU A 357 4.23 -0.69 15.36
CA LEU A 357 4.02 -1.76 14.39
C LEU A 357 4.59 -3.09 14.89
N LEU A 358 5.81 -3.07 15.41
CA LEU A 358 6.50 -4.28 15.84
C LEU A 358 5.90 -4.84 17.13
N THR A 359 5.40 -4.04 18.07
CA THR A 359 4.75 -4.57 19.29
C THR A 359 3.35 -5.12 19.06
N GLY A 360 2.71 -4.80 17.93
CA GLY A 360 1.27 -5.06 17.74
C GLY A 360 0.39 -4.26 18.70
N ASN A 361 0.96 -3.24 19.38
CA ASN A 361 0.21 -2.36 20.25
C ASN A 361 -0.53 -1.33 19.39
N LEU A 362 -1.85 -1.53 19.28
CA LEU A 362 -2.86 -0.67 18.63
C LEU A 362 -3.15 0.62 19.42
N LEU A 363 -2.14 1.17 20.11
CA LEU A 363 -2.28 2.46 20.78
C LEU A 363 -1.80 3.54 19.80
N SER A 364 -2.57 4.62 19.73
CA SER A 364 -2.35 5.80 18.90
C SER A 364 -0.88 6.24 18.87
N LYS A 365 -0.48 6.97 17.81
CA LYS A 365 0.85 7.60 17.66
C LYS A 365 1.41 8.24 18.95
N ASP A 366 0.53 8.66 19.86
CA ASP A 366 0.84 9.28 21.16
C ASP A 366 1.29 8.31 22.27
N GLY A 367 1.33 6.99 22.03
CA GLY A 367 1.73 5.99 23.04
C GLY A 367 3.23 5.76 23.17
N PHE A 368 4.01 6.07 22.13
CA PHE A 368 5.47 5.86 22.10
C PHE A 368 6.22 7.19 21.95
N CYS A 369 7.18 7.45 22.83
CA CYS A 369 8.12 8.56 22.73
C CYS A 369 9.52 8.03 22.36
N CYS A 370 10.16 8.63 21.36
CA CYS A 370 11.52 8.27 20.97
C CYS A 370 12.48 8.91 21.98
N ARG A 371 13.15 8.09 22.79
CA ARG A 371 14.05 8.57 23.84
C ARG A 371 15.42 8.96 23.28
N GLU A 372 15.90 8.21 22.29
CA GLU A 372 17.22 8.41 21.69
C GLU A 372 17.25 7.87 20.25
N THR A 373 17.89 8.61 19.36
CA THR A 373 18.28 8.16 18.02
C THR A 373 19.80 8.23 17.92
N CYS A 374 20.46 7.10 17.68
CA CYS A 374 21.90 6.98 17.55
C CYS A 374 22.27 6.45 16.17
N PHE A 375 23.24 7.09 15.51
CA PHE A 375 23.76 6.68 14.21
C PHE A 375 24.85 5.62 14.39
N LYS A 376 24.73 4.49 13.69
CA LYS A 376 25.76 3.44 13.68
C LYS A 376 26.12 3.07 12.25
N CYS A 377 27.36 3.29 11.87
CA CYS A 377 27.88 2.80 10.60
C CYS A 377 28.18 1.30 10.69
N VAL A 378 27.56 0.50 9.82
CA VAL A 378 27.79 -0.93 9.70
C VAL A 378 28.55 -1.17 8.39
N GLN A 379 29.69 -1.84 8.50
CA GLN A 379 30.51 -2.16 7.34
C GLN A 379 29.85 -3.29 6.54
N VAL A 380 29.67 -3.08 5.24
CA VAL A 380 29.31 -4.14 4.29
C VAL A 380 30.62 -4.70 3.74
N ASP A 381 30.83 -6.02 3.84
CA ASP A 381 32.05 -6.66 3.34
C ASP A 381 32.29 -6.30 1.87
N GLY A 382 33.42 -5.65 1.57
CA GLY A 382 33.77 -5.16 0.24
C GLY A 382 33.31 -3.73 -0.04
N ASP A 383 34.02 -2.76 0.54
CA ASP A 383 34.07 -1.32 0.19
C ASP A 383 32.81 -0.44 0.34
N GLY A 384 31.66 -0.97 0.73
CA GLY A 384 30.46 -0.18 1.05
C GLY A 384 30.26 0.07 2.55
N LEU A 385 30.19 1.32 3.00
CA LEU A 385 29.66 1.66 4.33
C LEU A 385 28.14 1.80 4.23
N THR A 386 27.39 1.18 5.15
CA THR A 386 25.94 1.39 5.26
C THR A 386 25.61 1.82 6.69
N THR A 387 24.97 2.98 6.83
CA THR A 387 24.61 3.48 8.17
C THR A 387 23.25 2.98 8.59
N VAL A 388 23.22 2.27 9.71
CA VAL A 388 22.01 1.88 10.43
C VAL A 388 21.71 2.96 11.46
N VAL A 389 20.53 3.57 11.38
CA VAL A 389 20.06 4.48 12.43
C VAL A 389 19.34 3.64 13.47
N THR A 390 19.93 3.54 14.66
CA THR A 390 19.32 2.83 15.79
C THR A 390 18.46 3.81 16.58
N GLY A 391 17.20 3.48 16.80
CA GLY A 391 16.28 4.27 17.60
C GLY A 391 15.72 3.46 18.77
N THR A 392 15.55 4.10 19.91
CA THR A 392 14.87 3.48 21.06
C THR A 392 13.57 4.23 21.32
N ALA A 393 12.44 3.54 21.12
CA ALA A 393 11.11 4.06 21.44
C ALA A 393 10.59 3.46 22.75
N VAL A 394 9.91 4.27 23.55
CA VAL A 394 9.43 3.89 24.88
C VAL A 394 7.92 4.13 24.97
N SER A 395 7.17 3.13 25.44
CA SER A 395 5.73 3.23 25.75
C SER A 395 5.50 2.81 27.20
N GLY A 396 5.31 3.78 28.10
CA GLY A 396 5.13 3.51 29.53
C GLY A 396 6.37 2.86 30.14
N VAL A 397 6.27 1.59 30.56
CA VAL A 397 7.37 0.81 31.17
C VAL A 397 8.11 -0.08 30.14
N ASN A 398 7.57 -0.23 28.92
CA ASN A 398 8.15 -1.07 27.89
C ASN A 398 9.06 -0.24 26.97
N GLU A 399 10.35 -0.59 26.94
CA GLU A 399 11.31 -0.08 25.98
C GLU A 399 11.39 -1.02 24.77
N GLN A 400 11.40 -0.46 23.57
CA GLN A 400 11.57 -1.20 22.34
C GLN A 400 12.67 -0.57 21.51
N SER A 401 13.76 -1.31 21.32
CA SER A 401 14.85 -0.93 20.43
C SER A 401 14.53 -1.35 19.00
N VAL A 402 14.64 -0.40 18.09
CA VAL A 402 14.29 -0.56 16.67
C VAL A 402 15.46 -0.08 15.83
N ASP A 403 15.87 -0.87 14.84
CA ASP A 403 16.84 -0.43 13.85
C ASP A 403 16.08 0.09 12.61
N ILE A 404 16.44 1.30 12.18
CA ILE A 404 15.98 1.93 10.95
C ILE A 404 17.10 1.80 9.92
N LEU A 405 16.81 1.15 8.81
CA LEU A 405 17.77 0.89 7.75
C LEU A 405 17.67 1.96 6.66
N LEU A 406 18.76 2.71 6.45
CA LEU A 406 18.83 3.81 5.50
C LEU A 406 20.09 3.69 4.63
N PRO A 407 20.02 4.01 3.33
CA PRO A 407 21.22 4.15 2.51
C PRO A 407 22.00 5.43 2.88
N ILE A 408 23.33 5.33 3.07
CA ILE A 408 24.25 6.46 3.28
C ILE A 408 25.50 6.27 2.41
N SER A 409 26.02 7.35 1.84
CA SER A 409 27.34 7.36 1.19
C SER A 409 28.38 7.97 2.14
N PRO A 410 29.61 7.42 2.21
CA PRO A 410 30.72 8.16 2.80
C PRO A 410 31.05 9.39 1.95
N LEU A 411 31.48 10.47 2.61
CA LEU A 411 32.04 11.65 1.95
C LEU A 411 33.45 11.29 1.44
N GLU A 412 33.76 11.65 0.18
CA GLU A 412 35.15 11.65 -0.28
C GLU A 412 36.00 12.50 0.67
N THR A 413 37.00 11.88 1.28
CA THR A 413 37.97 12.50 2.19
C THR A 413 38.84 13.50 1.44
N SER A 414 38.35 14.72 1.22
CA SER A 414 39.24 15.86 0.99
C SER A 414 39.80 16.30 2.34
N ALA A 415 41.08 16.04 2.55
CA ALA A 415 41.83 16.32 3.76
C ALA A 415 41.72 17.79 4.20
N PHE A 416 40.87 18.09 5.18
CA PHE A 416 41.06 19.22 6.10
C PHE A 416 40.43 18.91 7.46
N ASN A 417 41.25 19.00 8.50
CA ASN A 417 40.89 18.78 9.90
C ASN A 417 39.79 19.73 10.37
N SER A 418 38.70 19.21 10.97
CA SER A 418 38.23 19.56 12.32
C SER A 418 36.82 18.96 12.61
N ASN A 419 36.75 18.16 13.68
CA ASN A 419 35.62 17.86 14.60
C ASN A 419 34.13 18.09 14.24
N SER A 420 33.70 17.87 12.99
CA SER A 420 32.30 17.52 12.70
C SER A 420 32.26 16.46 11.61
N SER A 421 32.03 15.20 11.99
CA SER A 421 31.70 14.13 11.05
C SER A 421 30.30 14.37 10.50
N ASN A 422 30.16 15.32 9.56
CA ASN A 422 28.91 15.53 8.84
C ASN A 422 28.77 14.44 7.77
N GLU A 423 28.37 13.24 8.19
CA GLU A 423 27.87 12.21 7.28
C GLU A 423 26.59 12.74 6.60
N VAL A 424 26.57 12.75 5.26
CA VAL A 424 25.40 13.21 4.49
C VAL A 424 24.43 12.05 4.33
N VAL A 425 23.39 12.02 5.17
CA VAL A 425 22.31 11.04 5.03
C VAL A 425 21.64 11.20 3.65
N LYS A 426 21.65 10.14 2.83
CA LYS A 426 20.93 10.12 1.53
C LYS A 426 19.45 9.81 1.76
N TYR A 427 18.74 10.75 2.36
CA TYR A 427 17.28 10.73 2.45
C TYR A 427 16.66 11.47 1.24
N PRO A 428 15.50 11.05 0.71
CA PRO A 428 14.83 11.80 -0.36
C PRO A 428 14.47 13.22 0.09
N SER A 429 15.02 14.20 -0.61
CA SER A 429 14.66 15.60 -0.52
C SER A 429 13.31 15.87 -1.17
N ARG A 430 12.78 17.09 -0.96
CA ARG A 430 11.57 17.56 -1.65
C ARG A 430 11.74 17.54 -3.18
N ALA A 431 12.96 17.79 -3.69
CA ALA A 431 13.27 17.69 -5.11
C ALA A 431 13.21 16.24 -5.61
N ASP A 432 13.69 15.27 -4.82
CA ASP A 432 13.62 13.85 -5.16
C ASP A 432 12.15 13.40 -5.30
N ILE A 433 11.31 13.73 -4.31
CA ILE A 433 9.87 13.38 -4.29
C ILE A 433 9.14 14.00 -5.48
N LEU A 434 9.38 15.28 -5.77
CA LEU A 434 8.73 15.98 -6.86
C LEU A 434 9.15 15.45 -8.23
N THR A 435 10.43 15.14 -8.42
CA THR A 435 10.94 14.54 -9.66
C THR A 435 10.24 13.21 -9.93
N VAL A 436 10.16 12.37 -8.90
CA VAL A 436 9.51 11.06 -8.97
C VAL A 436 8.01 11.19 -9.22
N LEU A 437 7.33 12.17 -8.60
CA LEU A 437 5.92 12.47 -8.88
C LEU A 437 5.70 12.80 -10.36
N LEU A 438 6.51 13.71 -10.92
CA LEU A 438 6.40 14.12 -12.31
C LEU A 438 6.66 12.96 -13.28
N LEU A 439 7.67 12.12 -13.01
CA LEU A 439 7.93 10.90 -13.78
C LEU A 439 6.77 9.90 -13.68
N ALA A 440 6.14 9.79 -12.51
CA ALA A 440 5.07 8.82 -12.27
C ALA A 440 3.72 9.23 -12.88
N LEU A 441 3.49 10.50 -13.21
CA LEU A 441 2.27 10.92 -13.91
C LEU A 441 2.12 10.22 -15.27
N HIS A 442 0.87 10.02 -15.69
CA HIS A 442 0.58 9.31 -16.93
C HIS A 442 0.98 10.19 -18.15
N PRO A 443 1.55 9.63 -19.23
CA PRO A 443 1.97 10.41 -20.39
C PRO A 443 0.86 11.27 -21.01
N SER A 444 -0.41 10.85 -20.88
CA SER A 444 -1.57 11.63 -21.34
C SER A 444 -1.75 12.96 -20.61
N THR A 445 -1.24 13.10 -19.37
CA THR A 445 -1.30 14.34 -18.60
C THR A 445 -0.64 15.49 -19.36
N TRP A 446 0.41 15.20 -20.12
CA TRP A 446 1.23 16.19 -20.82
C TRP A 446 0.70 16.55 -22.21
N VAL A 447 -0.44 15.99 -22.63
CA VAL A 447 -1.00 16.22 -23.97
C VAL A 447 -1.48 17.66 -24.14
N GLY A 448 -1.88 18.33 -23.05
CA GLY A 448 -2.43 19.68 -23.04
C GLY A 448 -1.43 20.81 -23.34
N ILE A 449 -0.12 20.54 -23.39
CA ILE A 449 0.89 21.55 -23.78
C ILE A 449 0.68 21.89 -25.27
N GLU A 450 0.32 23.13 -25.56
CA GLU A 450 0.00 23.57 -26.93
C GLU A 450 1.24 23.75 -27.81
N ASP A 451 2.30 24.37 -27.26
CA ASP A 451 3.57 24.54 -27.96
C ASP A 451 4.21 23.17 -28.24
N LYS A 452 4.32 22.82 -29.52
CA LYS A 452 4.84 21.52 -29.96
C LYS A 452 6.29 21.28 -29.57
N ARG A 453 7.12 22.33 -29.55
CA ARG A 453 8.54 22.23 -29.21
C ARG A 453 8.69 22.01 -27.71
N LEU A 454 8.03 22.84 -26.90
CA LEU A 454 8.00 22.71 -25.44
C LEU A 454 7.45 21.35 -25.02
N LYS A 455 6.37 20.90 -25.67
CA LYS A 455 5.78 19.58 -25.41
C LYS A 455 6.76 18.45 -25.68
N ALA A 456 7.45 18.45 -26.83
CA ALA A 456 8.42 17.42 -27.16
C ALA A 456 9.59 17.42 -26.18
N GLU A 457 10.10 18.59 -25.83
CA GLU A 457 11.18 18.76 -24.84
C GLU A 457 10.76 18.22 -23.46
N PHE A 458 9.58 18.63 -22.97
CA PHE A 458 9.07 18.20 -21.67
C PHE A 458 8.75 16.70 -21.65
N GLN A 459 8.13 16.16 -22.70
CA GLN A 459 7.84 14.73 -22.82
C GLN A 459 9.11 13.88 -22.85
N SER A 460 10.20 14.40 -23.43
CA SER A 460 11.51 13.74 -23.38
C SER A 460 12.06 13.67 -21.95
N LEU A 461 11.85 14.71 -21.14
CA LEU A 461 12.30 14.75 -19.74
C LEU A 461 11.53 13.81 -18.82
N VAL A 462 10.22 13.63 -19.05
CA VAL A 462 9.35 12.78 -18.23
C VAL A 462 9.15 11.37 -18.78
N SER A 463 9.80 11.04 -19.90
CA SER A 463 9.69 9.72 -20.54
C SER A 463 10.33 8.63 -19.68
N THR A 464 9.59 7.54 -19.49
CA THR A 464 10.11 6.33 -18.82
C THR A 464 10.97 5.46 -19.72
N ASP A 465 11.06 5.74 -21.02
CA ASP A 465 11.77 4.88 -21.96
C ASP A 465 13.28 5.03 -21.89
N ASN A 466 13.76 6.20 -21.44
CA ASN A 466 15.18 6.50 -21.30
C ASN A 466 15.69 6.28 -19.86
N LEU A 467 14.84 5.83 -18.94
CA LEU A 467 15.24 5.58 -17.56
C LEU A 467 15.94 4.22 -17.43
N PRO A 468 16.95 4.09 -16.56
CA PRO A 468 17.52 2.80 -16.20
C PRO A 468 16.44 1.82 -15.70
N ASP A 469 16.63 0.52 -15.91
CA ASP A 469 15.60 -0.49 -15.66
C ASP A 469 15.03 -0.47 -14.24
N ASP A 470 15.87 -0.29 -13.22
CA ASP A 470 15.43 -0.28 -11.82
C ASP A 470 14.60 0.96 -11.48
N LEU A 471 15.07 2.16 -11.86
CA LEU A 471 14.27 3.38 -11.74
C LEU A 471 12.98 3.29 -12.57
N LYS A 472 13.03 2.76 -13.80
CA LYS A 472 11.85 2.57 -14.65
C LYS A 472 10.81 1.71 -13.96
N ARG A 473 11.21 0.60 -13.33
CA ARG A 473 10.31 -0.27 -12.56
C ARG A 473 9.67 0.47 -11.39
N GLU A 474 10.44 1.25 -10.64
CA GLU A 474 9.97 2.07 -9.52
C GLU A 474 8.93 3.10 -9.96
N ILE A 475 9.22 3.85 -11.03
CA ILE A 475 8.30 4.85 -11.59
C ILE A 475 7.03 4.20 -12.13
N LEU A 476 7.13 3.07 -12.82
CA LEU A 476 5.94 2.36 -13.32
C LEU A 476 5.10 1.77 -12.18
N HIS A 477 5.72 1.38 -11.07
CA HIS A 477 4.99 0.95 -9.87
C HIS A 477 4.18 2.11 -9.29
N LEU A 478 4.82 3.26 -9.05
CA LEU A 478 4.12 4.46 -8.57
C LEU A 478 3.03 4.93 -9.51
N ARG A 479 3.28 4.94 -10.83
CA ARG A 479 2.29 5.32 -11.85
C ARG A 479 1.02 4.48 -11.74
N ARG A 480 1.15 3.17 -11.50
CA ARG A 480 0.00 2.28 -11.29
C ARG A 480 -0.76 2.63 -10.01
N GLN A 481 -0.05 2.88 -8.91
CA GLN A 481 -0.67 3.29 -7.65
C GLN A 481 -1.40 4.64 -7.81
N LEU A 482 -0.82 5.62 -8.49
CA LEU A 482 -1.46 6.91 -8.79
C LEU A 482 -2.69 6.76 -9.69
N HIS A 483 -2.63 5.88 -10.69
CA HIS A 483 -3.78 5.59 -11.54
C HIS A 483 -4.96 5.01 -10.75
N TYR A 484 -4.67 4.17 -9.75
CA TYR A 484 -5.70 3.66 -8.86
C TYR A 484 -6.32 4.77 -7.99
N VAL A 485 -5.49 5.67 -7.43
CA VAL A 485 -5.98 6.84 -6.68
C VAL A 485 -6.88 7.72 -7.56
N LYS A 486 -6.55 7.85 -8.85
CA LYS A 486 -7.40 8.52 -9.83
C LYS A 486 -8.77 7.85 -9.96
N ALA A 487 -8.81 6.55 -10.23
CA ALA A 487 -10.05 5.79 -10.35
C ALA A 487 -10.90 5.90 -9.07
N TRP A 488 -10.25 5.93 -7.90
CA TRP A 488 -10.95 6.09 -6.63
C TRP A 488 -11.63 7.46 -6.45
N LYS A 489 -11.04 8.56 -6.96
CA LYS A 489 -11.68 9.89 -6.89
C LYS A 489 -12.91 9.97 -7.81
N GLU A 490 -12.83 9.39 -9.01
CA GLU A 490 -13.95 9.36 -9.95
C GLU A 490 -15.16 8.57 -9.39
N GLU A 491 -14.96 7.74 -8.37
CA GLU A 491 -16.03 7.03 -7.64
C GLU A 491 -16.64 7.83 -6.46
N VAL A 492 -16.10 8.98 -6.06
CA VAL A 492 -16.58 9.79 -4.91
C VAL A 492 -17.46 10.96 -5.35
N HIS A 493 -17.62 11.17 -6.66
CA HIS A 493 -18.54 12.13 -7.28
C HIS A 493 -19.70 11.38 -7.94
#